data_AF-A0A9W7MQG5-F1
#
_entry.id   AF-A0A9W7MQG5-F1
#
_cell.length_a   1.000
_cell.length_b   1.000
_cell.length_c   1.000
_cell.angle_alpha   90.00
_cell.angle_beta   90.00
_cell.angle_gamma   90.00
#
_symmetry.space_group_name_H-M   'P 1'
#
loop_
_entity.id
_entity.type
_entity.pdbx_description
1 polymer ?
#
loop_
_entity_poly.entity_id
_entity_poly.type
_entity_poly.pdbx_seq_one_letter_code
_entity_poly.pdbx_strand_id
1 'polypeptide(L)'
;MIDGHETDKNIEIWKIKKLIKALESARGNGIIMISLILPPRDQISCVTKMLGDEFGTASNIKSRVNRQSVLAAITSAQQRLKLYNKVSPKGLVLYTRTIVTEDGKEKKVTIDFEPFKPINASLYLCDNKFHTEALNELLV
;
A
#
# COMPACT_ATOMS: atom_id res chain seq x y z
N MET A 1 17.46 -18.46 29.73
CA MET A 1 16.22 -18.61 28.95
C MET A 1 16.19 -17.43 27.99
N ILE A 2 16.82 -17.59 26.83
CA ILE A 2 17.13 -16.48 25.90
C ILE A 2 16.62 -16.94 24.52
N ASP A 3 16.05 -16.00 23.78
CA ASP A 3 16.00 -15.99 22.31
C ASP A 3 14.76 -16.47 21.50
N GLY A 4 13.56 -16.51 22.09
CA GLY A 4 12.33 -16.60 21.26
C GLY A 4 12.02 -15.29 20.53
N HIS A 5 12.01 -14.18 21.30
CA HIS A 5 11.55 -12.87 20.80
C HIS A 5 12.51 -12.16 19.84
N GLU A 6 13.79 -12.51 19.84
CA GLU A 6 14.80 -11.89 18.97
C GLU A 6 14.77 -12.52 17.57
N THR A 7 14.57 -13.84 17.52
CA THR A 7 14.36 -14.59 16.28
C THR A 7 13.10 -14.14 15.54
N ASP A 8 11.97 -13.94 16.24
CA ASP A 8 10.72 -13.44 15.64
C ASP A 8 10.88 -12.05 14.99
N LYS A 9 11.56 -11.12 15.68
CA LYS A 9 11.85 -9.78 15.14
C LYS A 9 12.71 -9.84 13.89
N ASN A 10 13.75 -10.68 13.88
CA ASN A 10 14.60 -10.86 12.71
C ASN A 10 13.82 -11.43 11.50
N ILE A 11 12.86 -12.33 11.75
CA ILE A 11 11.97 -12.85 10.71
C ILE A 11 11.06 -11.75 10.15
N GLU A 12 10.47 -10.90 11.00
CA GLU A 12 9.66 -9.77 10.56
C GLU A 12 10.47 -8.77 9.72
N ILE A 13 11.67 -8.40 10.18
CA ILE A 13 12.60 -7.53 9.45
C ILE A 13 12.94 -8.13 8.08
N TRP A 14 13.22 -9.43 8.03
CA TRP A 14 13.53 -10.12 6.78
C TRP A 14 12.33 -10.15 5.81
N LYS A 15 11.12 -10.36 6.33
CA LYS A 15 9.88 -10.27 5.53
C LYS A 15 9.69 -8.88 4.94
N ILE A 16 9.88 -7.82 5.73
CA ILE A 16 9.77 -6.43 5.25
C ILE A 16 10.84 -6.13 4.20
N LYS A 17 12.11 -6.49 4.44
CA LYS A 17 13.19 -6.32 3.45
C LYS A 17 12.88 -7.05 2.13
N LYS A 18 12.35 -8.28 2.22
CA LYS A 18 11.94 -9.05 1.04
C LYS A 18 10.76 -8.41 0.32
N LEU A 19 9.79 -7.87 1.06
CA LEU A 19 8.66 -7.10 0.53
C LEU A 19 9.14 -5.86 -0.21
N ILE A 20 10.02 -5.04 0.39
CA ILE A 20 10.59 -3.85 -0.25
C ILE A 20 11.27 -4.23 -1.57
N LYS A 21 12.13 -5.26 -1.56
CA LYS A 21 12.80 -5.74 -2.77
C LYS A 21 11.81 -6.23 -3.85
N ALA A 22 10.73 -6.89 -3.44
CA ALA A 22 9.67 -7.32 -4.35
C ALA A 22 8.87 -6.13 -4.93
N LEU A 23 8.60 -5.10 -4.12
CA LEU A 23 7.91 -3.87 -4.52
C LEU A 23 8.78 -3.02 -5.46
N GLU A 24 10.09 -2.93 -5.22
CA GLU A 24 11.04 -2.23 -6.10
C GLU A 24 11.21 -2.95 -7.45
N SER A 25 11.26 -4.28 -7.43
CA SER A 25 11.28 -5.09 -8.67
C SER A 25 9.96 -5.01 -9.44
N ALA A 26 8.87 -4.70 -8.76
CA ALA A 26 7.54 -4.54 -9.32
C ALA A 26 7.38 -3.17 -10.00
N ARG A 27 8.28 -2.79 -10.91
CA ARG A 27 8.17 -1.56 -11.72
C ARG A 27 7.53 -1.89 -13.07
N GLY A 28 6.51 -1.14 -13.47
CA GLY A 28 5.75 -1.41 -14.71
C GLY A 28 5.57 -0.17 -15.58
N ASN A 29 5.78 -0.32 -16.89
CA ASN A 29 5.53 0.77 -17.84
C ASN A 29 4.02 1.00 -17.99
N GLY A 30 3.53 2.11 -17.45
CA GLY A 30 2.11 2.50 -17.55
C GLY A 30 1.19 1.90 -16.49
N ILE A 31 1.74 1.25 -15.46
CA ILE A 31 0.97 0.72 -14.33
C ILE A 31 0.99 1.72 -13.19
N ILE A 32 -0.20 2.04 -12.68
CA ILE A 32 -0.37 2.89 -11.50
C ILE A 32 -0.25 2.06 -10.22
N MET A 33 0.50 2.61 -9.27
CA MET A 33 0.77 2.05 -7.95
C MET A 33 0.35 3.04 -6.89
N ILE A 34 -0.49 2.59 -5.97
CA ILE A 34 -0.92 3.36 -4.82
C ILE A 34 -0.16 2.84 -3.61
N SER A 35 0.52 3.76 -2.94
CA SER A 35 1.21 3.57 -1.67
C SER A 35 0.42 4.31 -0.60
N LEU A 36 -0.20 3.57 0.32
CA LEU A 36 -0.97 4.13 1.41
C LEU A 36 -0.40 3.64 2.74
N ILE A 37 -0.08 4.56 3.63
CA ILE A 37 0.47 4.30 4.95
C ILE A 37 -0.35 5.08 5.96
N LEU A 38 -0.86 4.35 6.95
CA LEU A 38 -1.77 4.87 7.96
C LEU A 38 -1.13 4.74 9.34
N PRO A 39 -0.93 5.84 10.07
CA PRO A 39 -0.48 5.78 11.44
C PRO A 39 -1.61 5.29 12.36
N PRO A 40 -1.29 4.75 13.55
CA PRO A 40 -2.28 4.15 14.46
C PRO A 40 -3.29 5.16 15.04
N ARG A 41 -3.01 6.46 14.91
CA ARG A 41 -3.91 7.54 15.33
C ARG A 41 -4.93 7.92 14.27
N ASP A 42 -4.76 7.42 13.05
CA ASP A 42 -5.63 7.76 11.93
C ASP A 42 -6.94 6.97 11.96
N GLN A 43 -7.98 7.55 11.37
CA GLN A 43 -9.30 6.92 11.32
C GLN A 43 -9.57 6.41 9.91
N ILE A 44 -9.94 5.13 9.82
CA ILE A 44 -10.31 4.48 8.55
C ILE A 44 -11.36 5.29 7.78
N SER A 45 -12.31 5.93 8.48
CA SER A 45 -13.33 6.80 7.88
C SER A 45 -12.74 8.03 7.19
N CYS A 46 -11.71 8.65 7.76
CA CYS A 46 -11.06 9.83 7.19
C CYS A 46 -10.34 9.46 5.88
N VAL A 47 -9.59 8.35 5.92
CA VAL A 47 -8.88 7.78 4.76
C VAL A 47 -9.86 7.35 3.67
N THR A 48 -10.97 6.71 4.05
CA THR A 48 -12.02 6.31 3.10
C THR A 48 -12.62 7.51 2.38
N LYS A 49 -12.82 8.62 3.11
CA LYS A 49 -13.29 9.88 2.55
C LYS A 49 -12.24 10.50 1.60
N MET A 50 -10.98 10.55 2.00
CA MET A 50 -9.87 11.01 1.16
C MET A 50 -9.79 10.21 -0.15
N LEU A 51 -9.84 8.88 -0.08
CA LEU A 51 -9.86 8.01 -1.26
C LEU A 51 -11.09 8.25 -2.15
N GLY A 52 -12.24 8.62 -1.57
CA GLY A 52 -13.44 8.99 -2.33
C GLY A 52 -13.28 10.30 -3.09
N ASP A 53 -12.65 11.30 -2.47
CA ASP A 53 -12.32 12.58 -3.10
C ASP A 53 -11.32 12.37 -4.25
N GLU A 54 -10.27 11.57 -4.01
CA GLU A 54 -9.28 11.18 -5.02
C GLU A 54 -9.91 10.39 -6.17
N PHE A 55 -10.93 9.56 -5.92
CA PHE A 55 -11.68 8.90 -6.97
C PHE A 55 -12.39 9.90 -7.89
N GLY A 56 -12.99 10.95 -7.30
CA GLY A 56 -13.61 12.04 -8.05
C GLY A 56 -12.58 12.81 -8.88
N THR A 57 -11.45 13.18 -8.29
CA THR A 57 -10.35 13.87 -8.96
C THR A 57 -9.76 13.03 -10.10
N ALA A 58 -9.52 11.74 -9.85
CA ALA A 58 -9.01 10.79 -10.84
C ALA A 58 -9.93 10.63 -12.05
N SER A 59 -11.23 10.88 -11.90
CA SER A 59 -12.19 10.83 -13.01
C SER A 59 -11.93 11.90 -14.08
N ASN A 60 -11.25 12.99 -13.72
CA ASN A 60 -10.87 14.08 -14.65
C ASN A 60 -9.58 13.80 -15.44
N ILE A 61 -8.90 12.67 -15.21
CA ILE A 61 -7.69 12.31 -15.94
C ILE A 61 -8.02 12.11 -17.43
N LYS A 62 -7.27 12.81 -18.31
CA LYS A 62 -7.46 12.79 -19.77
C LYS A 62 -7.17 11.43 -20.40
N SER A 63 -6.14 10.73 -19.93
CA SER A 63 -5.77 9.42 -20.45
C SER A 63 -6.77 8.36 -19.95
N ARG A 64 -7.53 7.76 -20.88
CA ARG A 64 -8.53 6.72 -20.56
C ARG A 64 -7.93 5.55 -19.79
N VAL A 65 -6.77 5.07 -20.24
CA VAL A 65 -6.08 3.92 -19.62
C VAL A 65 -5.64 4.27 -18.21
N ASN A 66 -4.98 5.42 -18.04
CA ASN A 66 -4.50 5.86 -16.73
C ASN A 66 -5.66 6.10 -15.75
N ARG A 67 -6.74 6.72 -16.23
CA ARG A 67 -7.96 6.91 -15.45
C ARG A 67 -8.52 5.57 -14.98
N GLN A 68 -8.69 4.60 -15.87
CA GLN A 68 -9.23 3.29 -15.53
C GLN A 68 -8.35 2.58 -14.49
N SER A 69 -7.02 2.65 -14.64
CA SER A 69 -6.08 2.04 -13.69
C SER A 69 -6.11 2.71 -12.31
N VAL A 70 -6.14 4.06 -12.23
CA VAL A 70 -6.23 4.79 -10.96
C VAL A 70 -7.54 4.47 -10.25
N LEU A 71 -8.68 4.58 -10.95
CA LEU A 71 -10.00 4.30 -10.36
C LEU A 71 -10.09 2.86 -9.86
N ALA A 72 -9.56 1.92 -10.63
CA ALA A 72 -9.52 0.51 -10.25
C ALA A 72 -8.67 0.27 -8.98
N ALA A 73 -7.51 0.92 -8.87
CA ALA A 73 -6.63 0.81 -7.72
C ALA A 73 -7.25 1.44 -6.46
N ILE A 74 -7.83 2.64 -6.58
CA ILE A 74 -8.54 3.31 -5.46
C ILE A 74 -9.69 2.44 -4.96
N THR A 75 -10.52 1.91 -5.88
CA THR A 75 -11.63 1.03 -5.53
C THR A 75 -11.15 -0.20 -4.76
N SER A 76 -10.07 -0.83 -5.22
CA SER A 76 -9.49 -1.99 -4.54
C SER A 76 -8.90 -1.64 -3.18
N ALA A 77 -8.27 -0.47 -3.04
CA ALA A 77 -7.78 0.01 -1.76
C ALA A 77 -8.94 0.24 -0.78
N GLN A 78 -10.01 0.90 -1.20
CA GLN A 78 -11.21 1.12 -0.38
C GLN A 78 -11.87 -0.20 0.05
N GLN A 79 -11.97 -1.18 -0.86
CA GLN A 79 -12.51 -2.51 -0.52
C GLN A 79 -11.67 -3.21 0.55
N ARG A 80 -10.35 -3.11 0.45
CA ARG A 80 -9.45 -3.70 1.45
C ARG A 80 -9.52 -2.96 2.78
N LEU A 81 -9.60 -1.64 2.73
CA LEU A 81 -9.73 -0.80 3.92
C LEU A 81 -11.05 -1.05 4.68
N LYS A 82 -12.14 -1.37 3.98
CA LYS A 82 -13.43 -1.75 4.61
C LYS A 82 -13.37 -3.02 5.45
N LEU A 83 -12.40 -3.90 5.22
CA LEU A 83 -12.20 -5.09 6.06
C LEU A 83 -11.65 -4.71 7.44
N TYR A 84 -11.01 -3.54 7.56
CA TYR A 84 -10.47 -3.01 8.81
C TYR A 84 -11.46 -2.03 9.42
N ASN A 85 -12.02 -2.36 10.59
CA ASN A 85 -12.85 -1.41 11.34
C ASN A 85 -12.01 -0.33 12.05
N LYS A 86 -10.74 -0.63 12.37
CA LYS A 86 -9.83 0.26 13.09
C LYS A 86 -8.41 0.05 12.57
N VAL A 87 -7.61 1.13 12.55
CA VAL A 87 -6.18 1.02 12.27
C VAL A 87 -5.51 0.28 13.43
N SER A 88 -4.67 -0.71 13.11
CA SER A 88 -3.87 -1.42 14.11
C SER A 88 -2.99 -0.46 14.92
N PRO A 89 -2.65 -0.78 16.19
CA PRO A 89 -1.82 0.10 17.04
C PRO A 89 -0.39 0.31 16.52
N LYS A 90 0.08 -0.51 15.58
CA LYS A 90 1.36 -0.33 14.86
C LYS A 90 1.22 0.49 13.58
N GLY A 91 0.00 0.82 13.16
CA GLY A 91 -0.31 1.38 11.85
C GLY A 91 -0.72 0.30 10.84
N LEU A 92 -1.05 0.72 9.63
CA LEU A 92 -1.45 -0.15 8.53
C LEU A 92 -0.78 0.34 7.24
N VAL A 93 -0.17 -0.59 6.51
CA VAL A 93 0.44 -0.32 5.22
C VAL A 93 -0.35 -1.05 4.15
N LEU A 94 -0.72 -0.33 3.09
CA LEU A 94 -1.51 -0.83 1.99
C LEU A 94 -0.87 -0.41 0.66
N TYR A 95 -0.48 -1.41 -0.12
CA TYR A 95 0.03 -1.23 -1.47
C TYR A 95 -0.93 -1.84 -2.47
N THR A 96 -1.36 -1.04 -3.45
CA THR A 96 -2.21 -1.55 -4.54
C THR A 96 -1.55 -1.27 -5.88
N ARG A 97 -1.49 -2.29 -6.75
CA ARG A 97 -1.11 -2.15 -8.14
C ARG A 97 -2.07 -2.92 -9.04
N THR A 98 -2.11 -2.54 -10.30
CA THR A 98 -2.79 -3.30 -11.35
C THR A 98 -1.73 -3.88 -12.28
N ILE A 99 -1.53 -5.19 -12.26
CA ILE A 99 -0.62 -5.87 -13.20
C ILE A 99 -1.41 -6.39 -14.39
N VAL A 100 -0.88 -6.21 -15.60
CA VAL A 100 -1.40 -6.91 -16.77
C VAL A 100 -0.69 -8.25 -16.84
N THR A 101 -1.44 -9.35 -16.71
CA THR A 101 -0.89 -10.70 -16.90
C THR A 101 -0.60 -10.94 -18.38
N GLU A 102 0.26 -11.92 -18.69
CA GLU A 102 0.66 -12.29 -20.07
C GLU A 102 -0.55 -12.59 -20.98
N ASP A 103 -1.68 -13.01 -20.41
CA ASP A 103 -2.97 -13.23 -21.07
C ASP A 103 -3.70 -11.92 -21.47
N GLY A 104 -3.08 -10.75 -21.28
CA GLY A 104 -3.67 -9.43 -21.51
C GLY A 104 -4.71 -8.98 -20.47
N LYS A 105 -4.99 -9.81 -19.45
CA LYS A 105 -5.95 -9.50 -18.38
C LYS A 105 -5.34 -8.60 -17.31
N GLU A 106 -6.09 -7.60 -16.87
CA GLU A 106 -5.75 -6.76 -15.73
C GLU A 106 -6.05 -7.51 -14.41
N LYS A 107 -5.00 -7.78 -13.63
CA LYS A 107 -5.08 -8.35 -12.29
C LYS A 107 -4.69 -7.31 -11.26
N LYS A 108 -5.60 -7.05 -10.32
CA LYS A 108 -5.37 -6.14 -9.21
C LYS A 108 -4.66 -6.90 -8.09
N VAL A 109 -3.52 -6.39 -7.66
CA VAL A 109 -2.74 -6.94 -6.55
C VAL A 109 -2.76 -5.90 -5.44
N THR A 110 -3.38 -6.25 -4.33
CA THR A 110 -3.37 -5.47 -3.10
C THR A 110 -2.60 -6.25 -2.05
N ILE A 111 -1.69 -5.56 -1.37
CA ILE A 111 -0.88 -6.08 -0.29
C ILE A 111 -1.15 -5.19 0.92
N ASP A 112 -1.72 -5.78 1.97
CA ASP A 112 -1.90 -5.15 3.28
C ASP A 112 -1.05 -5.89 4.32
N PHE A 113 -0.42 -5.13 5.20
CA PHE A 113 0.29 -5.68 6.35
C PHE A 113 0.43 -4.65 7.47
N GLU A 114 0.63 -5.13 8.69
CA GLU A 114 1.05 -4.30 9.82
C GLU A 114 2.58 -4.27 9.92
N PRO A 115 3.20 -3.10 10.11
CA PRO A 115 4.64 -3.00 10.32
C PRO A 115 5.02 -3.52 11.72
N PHE A 116 6.26 -4.00 11.88
CA PHE A 116 6.77 -4.49 13.17
C PHE A 116 7.02 -3.37 14.20
N LYS A 117 7.31 -2.16 13.72
CA LYS A 117 7.43 -0.93 14.51
C LYS A 117 6.25 0.01 14.21
N PRO A 118 5.75 0.77 15.20
CA PRO A 118 4.69 1.74 14.97
C PRO A 118 5.14 2.84 14.01
N ILE A 119 4.37 3.06 12.95
CA ILE A 119 4.62 4.14 11.99
C ILE A 119 3.81 5.37 12.39
N ASN A 120 4.47 6.52 12.53
CA ASN A 120 3.80 7.81 12.73
C ASN A 120 3.66 8.62 11.44
N ALA A 121 4.20 8.14 10.32
CA ALA A 121 4.03 8.75 9.02
C ALA A 121 2.64 8.42 8.43
N SER A 122 1.98 9.44 7.88
CA SER A 122 0.84 9.27 6.98
C SER A 122 1.32 9.58 5.57
N LEU A 123 1.08 8.66 4.63
CA LEU A 123 1.54 8.82 3.26
C LEU A 123 0.50 8.24 2.31
N TYR A 124 0.07 9.04 1.35
CA TYR A 124 -0.73 8.61 0.21
C TYR A 124 -0.05 9.11 -1.05
N LEU A 125 0.41 8.19 -1.89
CA LEU A 125 1.09 8.49 -3.14
C LEU A 125 0.61 7.55 -4.24
N CYS A 126 0.27 8.13 -5.38
CA CYS A 126 -0.15 7.42 -6.59
C CYS A 126 0.89 7.71 -7.68
N ASP A 127 1.80 6.76 -7.93
CA ASP A 127 2.90 6.93 -8.89
C ASP A 127 3.13 5.65 -9.72
N ASN A 128 4.14 5.62 -10.58
CA ASN A 128 4.51 4.42 -11.35
C ASN A 128 5.44 3.46 -10.57
N LYS A 129 5.75 3.80 -9.33
CA LYS A 129 6.57 3.03 -8.40
C LYS A 129 5.93 3.01 -7.01
N PHE A 130 6.26 1.98 -6.24
CA PHE A 130 5.92 1.96 -4.82
C PHE A 130 6.87 2.85 -4.02
N HIS A 131 6.29 3.62 -3.10
CA HIS A 131 7.06 4.39 -2.13
C HIS A 131 7.16 3.59 -0.83
N THR A 132 8.37 3.09 -0.57
CA THR A 132 8.73 2.30 0.60
C THR A 132 9.65 3.07 1.56
N GLU A 133 9.82 4.39 1.37
CA GLU A 133 10.71 5.24 2.16
C GLU A 133 10.40 5.14 3.67
N ALA A 134 9.11 5.22 4.03
CA ALA A 134 8.68 5.06 5.41
C ALA A 134 8.95 3.65 5.98
N LEU A 135 8.99 2.60 5.16
CA LEU A 135 9.38 1.26 5.62
C LEU A 135 10.90 1.14 5.79
N ASN A 136 11.66 1.80 4.92
CA ASN A 136 13.11 1.81 4.98
C ASN A 136 13.61 2.54 6.23
N GLU A 137 12.94 3.62 6.62
CA GLU A 137 13.23 4.35 7.86
C GLU A 137 13.03 3.49 9.12
N LEU A 138 12.09 2.52 9.10
CA LEU A 138 11.88 1.60 10.23
C LEU A 138 12.97 0.52 10.35
N LEU A 139 13.63 0.21 9.24
CA LEU A 139 14.70 -0.79 9.16
C LEU A 139 16.06 -0.26 9.60
N VAL A 140 16.20 1.07 9.72
CA VAL A 140 17.32 1.76 10.35
C VAL A 140 17.19 1.74 11.87
#